data_AF-A0A167GNJ0-F1
#
_entry.id   AF-A0A167GNJ0-F1
#
_cell.length_a   1.000
_cell.length_b   1.000
_cell.length_c   1.000
_cell.angle_alpha   90.00
_cell.angle_beta   90.00
_cell.angle_gamma   90.00
#
_symmetry.space_group_name_H-M   'P 1'
#
loop_
_entity.id
_entity.type
_entity.pdbx_description
1 polymer ?
#
loop_
_entity_poly.entity_id
_entity_poly.type
_entity_poly.pdbx_seq_one_letter_code
_entity_poly.pdbx_strand_id
1 'polypeptide(L)'
;MNEANSVKDAINAFYKGAGINLKFTGEVNEKVAEIFGKMVIETQKFTTALKWVPTPTGGKATITWVAKNFTKSAINQLKEEQSLTCAKKVILDYKTSLKLASLGI
;
A
#
# COMPACT_ATOMS: atom_id res chain seq x y z
N MET A 1 18.85 -6.11 1.83
CA MET A 1 17.39 -6.34 1.80
C MET A 1 16.93 -5.99 0.39
N ASN A 2 16.27 -6.89 -0.33
CA ASN A 2 15.78 -6.59 -1.68
C ASN A 2 14.58 -5.62 -1.55
N GLU A 3 14.61 -4.47 -2.20
CA GLU A 3 13.55 -3.45 -2.09
C GLU A 3 12.18 -4.02 -2.51
N ALA A 4 12.16 -4.99 -3.42
CA ALA A 4 10.96 -5.72 -3.80
C ALA A 4 10.30 -6.46 -2.62
N ASN A 5 11.10 -7.03 -1.70
CA ASN A 5 10.58 -7.69 -0.50
C ASN A 5 9.97 -6.66 0.45
N SER A 6 10.58 -5.47 0.58
CA SER A 6 10.02 -4.38 1.38
C SER A 6 8.65 -3.93 0.86
N VAL A 7 8.47 -3.89 -0.47
CA VAL A 7 7.16 -3.59 -1.07
C VAL A 7 6.14 -4.71 -0.81
N LYS A 8 6.53 -5.99 -0.96
CA LYS A 8 5.64 -7.12 -0.60
C LYS A 8 5.21 -7.04 0.86
N ASP A 9 6.16 -6.77 1.75
CA ASP A 9 5.92 -6.64 3.17
C ASP A 9 4.99 -5.45 3.45
N ALA A 10 5.21 -4.31 2.80
CA ALA A 10 4.34 -3.13 2.89
C ALA A 10 2.90 -3.40 2.45
N ILE A 11 2.69 -4.13 1.34
CA ILE A 11 1.35 -4.50 0.86
C ILE A 11 0.66 -5.44 1.86
N ASN A 12 1.36 -6.49 2.32
CA ASN A 12 0.81 -7.44 3.27
C ASN A 12 0.52 -6.79 4.64
N ALA A 13 1.40 -5.89 5.05
CA ALA A 13 1.24 -5.03 6.20
C ALA A 13 0.00 -4.15 6.10
N PHE A 14 -0.25 -3.56 4.93
CA PHE A 14 -1.45 -2.77 4.66
C PHE A 14 -2.72 -3.62 4.76
N TYR A 15 -2.73 -4.84 4.18
CA TYR A 15 -3.85 -5.77 4.32
C TYR A 15 -4.13 -6.15 5.77
N LYS A 16 -3.08 -6.49 6.52
CA LYS A 16 -3.18 -6.79 7.95
C LYS A 16 -3.66 -5.58 8.76
N GLY A 17 -3.14 -4.39 8.44
CA GLY A 17 -3.53 -3.13 9.05
C GLY A 17 -5.02 -2.84 8.83
N ALA A 18 -5.55 -3.16 7.65
CA ALA A 18 -6.97 -3.05 7.32
C ALA A 18 -7.84 -4.18 7.89
N GLY A 19 -7.27 -5.14 8.63
CA GLY A 19 -8.00 -6.30 9.15
C GLY A 19 -8.50 -7.25 8.05
N ILE A 20 -7.86 -7.25 6.88
CA ILE A 20 -8.18 -8.16 5.78
C ILE A 20 -7.20 -9.34 5.80
N ASN A 21 -7.74 -10.56 5.78
CA ASN A 21 -6.95 -11.78 5.64
C ASN A 21 -6.60 -12.04 4.16
N LEU A 22 -5.74 -11.19 3.58
CA LEU A 22 -5.19 -11.34 2.25
C LEU A 22 -3.66 -11.39 2.31
N LYS A 23 -3.06 -12.05 1.33
CA LYS A 23 -1.62 -12.09 1.11
C LYS A 23 -1.32 -11.78 -0.35
N PHE A 24 -0.48 -10.79 -0.58
CA PHE A 24 0.08 -10.51 -1.89
C PHE A 24 1.10 -11.58 -2.25
N THR A 25 0.85 -12.29 -3.35
CA THR A 25 1.69 -13.40 -3.85
C THR A 25 2.33 -13.11 -5.20
N GLY A 26 2.01 -11.97 -5.83
CA GLY A 26 2.52 -11.58 -7.15
C GLY A 26 3.99 -11.14 -7.13
N GLU A 27 4.51 -10.84 -8.32
CA GLU A 27 5.83 -10.22 -8.48
C GLU A 27 5.75 -8.70 -8.27
N VAL A 28 6.76 -8.15 -7.61
CA VAL A 28 6.85 -6.69 -7.43
C VAL A 28 7.60 -6.12 -8.61
N ASN A 29 6.99 -5.12 -9.25
CA ASN A 29 7.59 -4.27 -10.27
C ASN A 29 7.17 -2.82 -10.02
N GLU A 30 7.64 -1.90 -10.86
CA GLU A 30 7.32 -0.47 -10.72
C GLU A 30 5.81 -0.19 -10.81
N LYS A 31 5.05 -0.97 -11.59
CA LYS A 31 3.60 -0.79 -11.70
C LYS A 31 2.88 -1.20 -10.42
N VAL A 32 3.34 -2.27 -9.75
CA VAL A 32 2.86 -2.65 -8.42
C VAL A 32 3.13 -1.55 -7.41
N ALA A 33 4.34 -0.97 -7.41
CA ALA A 33 4.66 0.16 -6.54
C ALA A 33 3.78 1.38 -6.83
N GLU A 34 3.54 1.71 -8.11
CA GLU A 34 2.67 2.82 -8.50
C GLU A 34 1.23 2.62 -8.00
N ILE A 35 0.65 1.43 -8.23
CA ILE A 35 -0.71 1.12 -7.77
C ILE A 35 -0.78 1.13 -6.25
N PHE A 36 0.19 0.53 -5.56
CA PHE A 36 0.21 0.54 -4.10
C PHE A 36 0.36 1.96 -3.54
N GLY A 37 1.19 2.81 -4.14
CA GLY A 37 1.28 4.21 -3.79
C GLY A 37 -0.05 4.94 -3.92
N LYS A 38 -0.79 4.70 -5.02
CA LYS A 38 -2.15 5.24 -5.18
C LYS A 38 -3.08 4.78 -4.07
N MET A 39 -3.03 3.50 -3.70
CA MET A 39 -3.82 2.97 -2.57
C MET A 39 -3.51 3.72 -1.26
N VAL A 40 -2.23 3.97 -0.98
CA VAL A 40 -1.82 4.73 0.21
C VAL A 40 -2.38 6.16 0.17
N ILE A 41 -2.22 6.87 -0.94
CA ILE A 41 -2.72 8.25 -1.11
C ILE A 41 -4.26 8.32 -1.06
N GLU A 42 -4.96 7.39 -1.68
CA GLU A 42 -6.42 7.32 -1.57
C GLU A 42 -6.85 7.09 -0.12
N THR A 43 -6.14 6.22 0.61
CA THR A 43 -6.43 5.98 2.02
C THR A 43 -6.20 7.24 2.87
N GLN A 44 -5.17 8.04 2.58
CA GLN A 44 -4.92 9.33 3.26
C GLN A 44 -6.08 10.32 3.16
N LYS A 45 -6.87 10.28 2.08
CA LYS A 45 -8.02 11.19 1.92
C LYS A 45 -9.11 10.94 2.96
N PHE A 46 -9.15 9.73 3.51
CA PHE A 46 -10.19 9.31 4.45
C PHE A 46 -9.68 9.13 5.88
N THR A 47 -8.36 9.19 6.11
CA THR A 47 -7.78 9.03 7.45
C THR A 47 -6.53 9.88 7.69
N THR A 48 -6.40 10.38 8.91
CA THR A 48 -5.19 11.06 9.39
C THR A 48 -4.04 10.08 9.69
N ALA A 49 -4.33 8.78 9.84
CA ALA A 49 -3.37 7.73 10.19
C ALA A 49 -2.24 7.53 9.15
N LEU A 50 -2.41 8.02 7.93
CA LEU A 50 -1.37 7.96 6.89
C LEU A 50 -0.88 9.35 6.44
N LYS A 51 -1.33 10.43 7.08
CA LYS A 51 -1.03 11.81 6.66
C LYS A 51 0.46 12.16 6.71
N TRP A 52 1.24 11.43 7.51
CA TRP A 52 2.69 11.57 7.60
C TRP A 52 3.44 10.93 6.42
N VAL A 53 2.81 10.00 5.68
CA VAL A 53 3.45 9.41 4.50
C VAL A 53 3.49 10.50 3.42
N PRO A 54 4.68 10.85 2.89
CA PRO A 54 4.78 11.93 1.92
C PRO A 54 4.08 11.59 0.61
N THR A 55 3.91 12.57 -0.28
CA THR A 55 3.51 12.27 -1.66
C THR A 55 4.73 11.76 -2.44
N PRO A 56 4.59 10.79 -3.35
CA PRO A 56 5.70 10.36 -4.19
C PRO A 56 6.27 11.48 -5.07
N THR A 57 7.60 11.60 -5.09
CA THR A 57 8.30 12.54 -5.97
C THR A 57 8.02 12.19 -7.42
N GLY A 58 7.53 13.15 -8.21
CA GLY A 58 7.12 12.91 -9.61
C GLY A 58 5.71 12.31 -9.78
N GLY A 59 4.91 12.28 -8.70
CA GLY A 59 3.49 11.91 -8.75
C GLY A 59 3.20 10.40 -8.81
N LYS A 60 4.25 9.57 -8.83
CA LYS A 60 4.14 8.10 -8.87
C LYS A 60 5.07 7.46 -7.85
N ALA A 61 4.55 6.50 -7.10
CA ALA A 61 5.36 5.72 -6.17
C ALA A 61 6.25 4.74 -6.92
N THR A 62 7.54 4.75 -6.61
CA THR A 62 8.51 3.75 -7.05
C THR A 62 8.73 2.70 -5.98
N ILE A 63 9.37 1.58 -6.34
CA ILE A 63 9.73 0.53 -5.38
C ILE A 63 10.53 1.13 -4.21
N THR A 64 11.56 1.92 -4.51
CA THR A 64 12.39 2.59 -3.51
C THR A 64 11.57 3.56 -2.65
N TRP A 65 10.62 4.28 -3.25
CA TRP A 65 9.76 5.21 -2.50
C TRP A 65 8.89 4.46 -1.48
N VAL A 66 8.25 3.36 -1.88
CA VAL A 66 7.44 2.53 -0.98
C VAL A 66 8.32 1.95 0.14
N ALA A 67 9.47 1.37 -0.23
CA ALA A 67 10.38 0.76 0.74
C ALA A 67 10.91 1.75 1.79
N LYS A 68 11.10 3.03 1.42
CA LYS A 68 11.57 4.08 2.33
C LYS A 68 10.48 4.69 3.19
N ASN A 69 9.27 4.87 2.65
CA ASN A 69 8.24 5.69 3.28
C ASN A 69 7.13 4.88 3.95
N PHE A 70 6.93 3.63 3.53
CA PHE A 70 5.89 2.77 4.10
C PHE A 70 6.50 1.77 5.08
N THR A 71 6.49 2.13 6.37
CA THR A 71 7.14 1.37 7.44
C THR A 71 6.13 0.67 8.35
N LYS A 72 6.62 -0.13 9.30
CA LYS A 72 5.79 -0.77 10.34
C LYS A 72 4.94 0.23 11.14
N SER A 73 5.37 1.48 11.26
CA SER A 73 4.60 2.55 11.92
C SER A 73 3.28 2.85 11.21
N ALA A 74 3.24 2.74 9.87
CA ALA A 74 2.01 2.92 9.08
C ALA A 74 0.94 1.89 9.46
N ILE A 75 1.38 0.67 9.75
CA ILE A 75 0.51 -0.46 10.10
C ILE A 75 -0.19 -0.23 11.43
N ASN A 76 0.54 0.30 12.41
CA ASN A 76 -0.01 0.50 13.74
C ASN A 76 -1.06 1.61 13.76
N GLN A 77 -0.89 2.64 12.93
CA GLN A 77 -1.85 3.74 12.82
C GLN A 77 -3.11 3.34 12.03
N LEU A 78 -2.99 2.41 11.07
CA LEU A 78 -4.14 1.90 10.30
C LEU A 78 -5.16 1.09 11.13
N LYS A 79 -4.78 0.64 12.33
CA LYS A 79 -5.64 -0.17 13.20
C LYS A 79 -6.74 0.63 13.91
N GLU A 80 -6.76 1.96 13.78
CA GLU A 80 -7.86 2.79 14.28
C GLU A 80 -9.15 2.51 13.49
N GLU A 81 -10.30 2.37 14.18
CA GLU A 81 -11.54 1.83 13.59
C GLU A 81 -12.02 2.57 12.32
N GLN A 82 -11.90 3.89 12.27
CA GLN A 82 -12.25 4.68 11.06
C GLN A 82 -11.31 4.40 9.88
N SER A 83 -10.03 4.17 10.16
CA SER A 83 -9.01 3.85 9.16
C SER A 83 -9.23 2.47 8.54
N LEU A 84 -9.78 1.51 9.31
CA LEU A 84 -10.06 0.15 8.86
C LEU A 84 -11.06 0.10 7.71
N THR A 85 -12.19 0.80 7.82
CA THR A 85 -13.25 0.77 6.79
C THR A 85 -12.76 1.38 5.47
N CYS A 86 -12.01 2.48 5.55
CA CYS A 86 -11.49 3.17 4.37
C CYS A 86 -10.40 2.35 3.68
N ALA A 87 -9.47 1.78 4.45
CA ALA A 87 -8.46 0.89 3.91
C ALA A 87 -9.08 -0.35 3.25
N LYS A 88 -10.13 -0.95 3.86
CA LYS A 88 -10.87 -2.07 3.26
C LYS A 88 -11.48 -1.71 1.91
N LYS A 89 -12.11 -0.54 1.81
CA LYS A 89 -12.66 -0.03 0.55
C LYS A 89 -11.59 0.13 -0.52
N VAL A 90 -10.48 0.80 -0.19
CA VAL A 90 -9.36 0.97 -1.11
C VAL A 90 -8.78 -0.37 -1.58
N ILE A 91 -8.65 -1.35 -0.68
CA ILE A 91 -8.20 -2.70 -1.06
C ILE A 91 -9.17 -3.32 -2.06
N LEU A 92 -10.49 -3.20 -1.84
CA LEU A 92 -11.49 -3.73 -2.78
C LEU A 92 -11.42 -3.05 -4.15
N ASP A 93 -11.25 -1.73 -4.18
CA ASP A 93 -11.21 -0.94 -5.41
C ASP A 93 -9.95 -1.25 -6.25
N TYR A 94 -8.82 -1.54 -5.59
CA TYR A 94 -7.52 -1.71 -6.25
C TYR A 94 -7.03 -3.16 -6.34
N LYS A 95 -7.68 -4.15 -5.72
CA LYS A 95 -7.21 -5.56 -5.72
C LYS A 95 -6.96 -6.10 -7.13
N THR A 96 -7.84 -5.77 -8.07
CA THR A 96 -7.75 -6.26 -9.45
C THR A 96 -6.58 -5.58 -10.16
N SER A 97 -6.48 -4.25 -10.03
CA SER A 97 -5.38 -3.47 -10.61
C SER A 97 -4.02 -3.89 -10.07
N LEU A 98 -3.91 -4.16 -8.77
CA LEU A 98 -2.67 -4.62 -8.15
C LEU A 98 -2.29 -6.03 -8.62
N LYS A 99 -3.28 -6.92 -8.80
CA LYS A 99 -3.06 -8.26 -9.37
C LYS A 99 -2.59 -8.18 -10.82
N LEU A 100 -3.25 -7.37 -11.66
CA LEU A 100 -2.86 -7.18 -13.06
C LEU A 100 -1.45 -6.57 -13.17
N ALA A 101 -1.15 -5.57 -12.35
CA ALA A 101 0.18 -4.99 -12.28
C ALA A 101 1.25 -6.04 -11.92
N SER A 102 0.93 -6.96 -11.00
CA SER A 102 1.86 -8.04 -10.63
C SER A 102 2.08 -9.10 -11.72
N LEU A 103 1.22 -9.14 -12.74
CA LEU A 103 1.37 -9.97 -13.93
C LEU A 103 2.09 -9.24 -15.07
N GLY A 104 2.51 -7.98 -14.86
CA GLY A 104 3.12 -7.14 -15.89
C GLY A 104 2.12 -6.51 -16.87
N ILE A 105 0.82 -6.53 -16.54
CA ILE A 105 -0.28 -6.02 -17.38
C ILE A 105 -0.64 -4.59 -16.96
#